data_AF-A0A3D2L8G6-F1
#
_entry.id   AF-A0A3D2L8G6-F1
#
_cell.length_a   1.000
_cell.length_b   1.000
_cell.length_c   1.000
_cell.angle_alpha   90.00
_cell.angle_beta   90.00
_cell.angle_gamma   90.00
#
_symmetry.space_group_name_H-M   'P 1'
#
loop_
_entity.id
_entity.type
_entity.pdbx_description
1 polymer ?
#
loop_
_entity_poly.entity_id
_entity_poly.type
_entity_poly.pdbx_seq_one_letter_code
_entity_poly.pdbx_strand_id
1 'polypeptide(L)' 'VDVAQQRGIRTILDNTWGAGILHKPLDLGVDISVQALTKYAVGHADVFGGAVMSRDKRVAQ' A
#
# COMPACT_ATOMS: atom_id res chain seq x y z
N VAL A 1 -1.74 3.94 -13.13
CA VAL A 1 -0.38 3.37 -13.00
C VAL A 1 0.28 3.14 -14.36
N ASP A 2 -0.51 3.11 -15.43
CA ASP A 2 -0.12 2.73 -16.79
C ASP A 2 1.07 3.53 -17.33
N VAL A 3 1.12 4.85 -17.09
CA VAL A 3 2.24 5.71 -17.51
C VAL A 3 3.56 5.27 -16.87
N ALA A 4 3.54 4.86 -15.59
CA ALA A 4 4.72 4.37 -14.90
C ALA A 4 5.11 2.99 -15.41
N GLN A 5 4.12 2.09 -15.59
CA GLN A 5 4.35 0.74 -16.14
C GLN A 5 4.98 0.77 -17.54
N GLN A 6 4.51 1.64 -18.43
CA GLN A 6 5.08 1.81 -19.78
C GLN A 6 6.56 2.22 -19.78
N ARG A 7 7.04 2.78 -18.66
CA ARG A 7 8.42 3.23 -18.48
C ARG A 7 9.24 2.32 -17.56
N GLY A 8 8.68 1.20 -17.12
CA GLY A 8 9.31 0.30 -16.16
C GLY A 8 9.55 0.94 -14.79
N ILE A 9 8.79 1.99 -14.43
CA ILE A 9 8.91 2.70 -13.16
C ILE A 9 8.02 2.01 -12.12
N ARG A 10 8.61 1.67 -10.98
CA ARG A 10 7.90 1.07 -9.85
C ARG A 10 7.04 2.11 -9.13
N THR A 11 5.83 1.71 -8.78
CA THR A 11 4.82 2.56 -8.12
C THR A 11 4.59 2.12 -6.68
N ILE A 12 4.47 3.12 -5.80
CA ILE A 12 4.10 2.93 -4.39
C ILE A 12 2.91 3.84 -4.12
N LEU A 13 1.88 3.31 -3.47
CA LEU A 13 0.71 4.07 -3.05
C LEU A 13 0.54 3.98 -1.53
N ASP A 14 0.47 5.14 -0.87
CA ASP A 14 0.00 5.23 0.51
C ASP A 14 -1.53 5.06 0.55
N ASN A 15 -1.94 3.89 1.03
CA ASN A 15 -3.33 3.47 1.11
C ASN A 15 -3.91 3.64 2.52
N THR A 16 -3.32 4.51 3.35
CA THR A 16 -3.79 4.73 4.73
C THR A 16 -5.27 5.09 4.75
N TRP A 17 -5.70 6.03 3.90
CA TRP A 17 -7.11 6.48 3.81
C TRP A 17 -8.06 5.46 3.18
N GLY A 18 -7.53 4.50 2.39
CA GLY A 18 -8.32 3.37 1.90
C GLY A 18 -8.62 2.34 2.99
N ALA A 19 -8.02 2.47 4.18
CA ALA A 19 -8.18 1.58 5.34
C ALA A 19 -7.95 0.07 5.04
N GLY A 20 -7.37 -0.27 3.88
CA GLY A 20 -7.18 -1.64 3.41
C GLY A 20 -8.47 -2.32 2.91
N ILE A 21 -9.62 -1.64 2.96
CA ILE A 21 -10.93 -2.21 2.60
C ILE A 21 -11.67 -1.41 1.53
N LEU A 22 -11.50 -0.09 1.48
CA LEU A 22 -12.22 0.81 0.55
C LEU A 22 -11.48 0.98 -0.78
N HIS A 23 -10.19 0.67 -0.81
CA HIS A 23 -9.37 0.79 -2.01
C HIS A 23 -8.34 -0.35 -2.07
N LYS A 24 -8.23 -0.98 -3.25
CA LYS A 24 -7.36 -2.14 -3.49
C LYS A 24 -6.27 -1.82 -4.53
N PRO A 25 -5.18 -1.13 -4.15
CA PRO A 25 -4.18 -0.61 -5.10
C PRO A 25 -3.51 -1.71 -5.92
N LEU A 26 -3.27 -2.87 -5.31
CA LEU A 26 -2.61 -4.01 -5.95
C LEU A 26 -3.48 -4.67 -7.03
N ASP A 27 -4.80 -4.48 -7.01
CA ASP A 27 -5.71 -4.93 -8.07
C ASP A 27 -5.76 -3.91 -9.22
N LEU A 28 -5.41 -2.66 -8.94
CA LEU A 28 -5.34 -1.55 -9.90
C LEU A 28 -3.95 -1.39 -10.53
N GLY A 29 -3.05 -2.36 -10.33
CA GLY A 29 -1.73 -2.41 -10.94
C GLY A 29 -0.64 -1.58 -10.24
N VAL A 30 -0.89 -1.08 -9.02
CA VAL A 30 0.18 -0.53 -8.17
C VAL A 30 1.09 -1.67 -7.70
N ASP A 31 2.40 -1.46 -7.69
CA ASP A 31 3.35 -2.51 -7.29
C ASP A 31 3.40 -2.73 -5.77
N ILE A 32 3.30 -1.64 -5.00
CA ILE A 32 3.41 -1.65 -3.54
C ILE A 32 2.32 -0.77 -2.92
N SER A 33 1.59 -1.32 -1.97
CA SER A 33 0.66 -0.57 -1.10
C SER A 33 1.29 -0.41 0.27
N VAL A 34 1.29 0.80 0.82
CA VAL A 34 1.75 1.07 2.20
C VAL A 34 0.62 1.63 3.05
N GLN A 35 0.64 1.38 4.35
CA GLN A 35 -0.33 1.94 5.29
C GLN A 35 0.32 2.35 6.60
N ALA A 36 -0.01 3.55 7.08
CA ALA A 36 0.19 3.93 8.47
C ALA A 36 -0.91 3.30 9.32
N LEU A 37 -0.58 2.21 10.02
CA LEU A 37 -1.57 1.48 10.82
C LEU A 37 -2.03 2.28 12.04
N THR A 38 -1.24 3.26 12.48
CA THR A 38 -1.58 4.20 13.58
C THR A 38 -2.93 4.91 13.41
N LYS A 39 -3.47 4.92 12.20
CA LYS A 39 -4.75 5.51 11.83
C LYS A 39 -5.86 4.48 11.95
N TYR A 40 -6.56 4.20 10.85
CA TYR A 40 -7.78 3.41 10.84
C TYR A 40 -7.61 1.95 11.28
N ALA A 41 -6.42 1.36 11.11
CA ALA A 41 -6.19 -0.03 11.49
C ALA A 41 -6.07 -0.21 13.02
N VAL A 42 -5.29 0.66 13.69
CA VAL A 42 -5.22 0.69 15.16
C VAL A 42 -6.49 1.33 15.73
N GLY A 43 -6.91 2.47 15.19
CA GLY A 43 -8.17 3.16 15.52
C GLY A 43 -8.16 3.96 16.82
N HIS A 44 -7.19 3.74 17.72
CA HIS A 44 -7.21 4.23 19.11
C HIS A 44 -6.03 5.15 19.47
N ALA A 45 -5.16 5.48 18.51
CA ALA A 45 -4.03 6.40 18.68
C ALA A 45 -3.04 6.04 19.81
N ASP A 46 -2.91 4.75 20.13
CA ASP A 46 -2.11 4.21 21.23
C ASP A 46 -0.96 3.29 20.78
N VAL A 47 -0.96 2.84 19.52
CA VAL A 47 0.05 1.96 18.94
C VAL A 47 0.67 2.55 17.68
N PHE A 48 2.01 2.49 17.59
CA PHE A 48 2.74 2.73 16.35
C PHE A 48 2.82 1.45 15.51
N GLY A 49 2.54 1.57 14.21
CA GLY A 49 2.61 0.44 13.29
C GLY A 49 2.52 0.89 11.84
N GLY A 50 3.11 0.09 10.96
CA GLY A 50 3.08 0.28 9.52
C GLY A 50 2.98 -1.07 8.81
N ALA A 51 2.36 -1.07 7.64
CA ALA A 51 2.29 -2.23 6.76
C ALA A 51 2.75 -1.87 5.35
N VAL A 52 3.44 -2.81 4.72
CA VAL A 52 3.85 -2.75 3.32
C VAL A 52 3.41 -4.06 2.67
N MET A 53 2.67 -3.97 1.57
CA MET A 53 2.16 -5.13 0.84
C MET A 53 2.57 -5.04 -0.62
N SER A 54 3.08 -6.14 -1.17
CA SER A 54 3.40 -6.28 -2.59
C SER A 54 3.12 -7.69 -3.07
N ARG A 55 2.84 -7.84 -4.38
CA ARG A 55 2.78 -9.14 -5.05
C ARG A 55 4.18 -9.64 -5.46
N ASP A 56 5.17 -8.74 -5.56
CA ASP A 56 6.55 -9.11 -5.87
C ASP A 56 7.19 -9.74 -4.63
N LYS A 57 7.44 -11.05 -4.69
CA LYS A 57 8.05 -11.80 -3.59
C LYS A 57 9.41 -11.28 -3.17
N ARG A 58 10.14 -10.53 -4.01
CA ARG A 58 11.42 -9.91 -3.61
C ARG A 58 11.23 -8.69 -2.73
N VAL A 59 10.07 -8.03 -2.83
CA VAL A 59 9.72 -6.86 -2.02
C VAL A 59 9.03 -7.28 -0.72
N ALA A 60 8.27 -8.37 -0.76
CA ALA A 60 7.51 -8.88 0.40
C ALA A 60 8.30 -9.89 1.27
N GLN A 61 9.64 -9.92 1.21
CA GLN A 61 10.48 -10.80 2.04
C GLN A 61 10.65 -10.27 3.46
#